data_AF-A0A951CJA2-F1
#
_entry.id   AF-A0A951CJA2-F1
#
_cell.length_a   1.000
_cell.length_b   1.000
_cell.length_c   1.000
_cell.angle_alpha   90.00
_cell.angle_beta   90.00
_cell.angle_gamma   90.00
#
_symmetry.space_group_name_H-M   'P 1'
#
loop_
_entity.id
_entity.type
_entity.pdbx_description
1 polymer ?
#
loop_
_entity_poly.entity_id
_entity_poly.type
_entity_poly.pdbx_seq_one_letter_code
_entity_poly.pdbx_strand_id
1 'polypeptide(L)'
;NRSYTQIVFFDSINPAPAPGTFPKELTPQYSVSATFATSNPQTFNFQITLPITTQPVQTPKIASTGIAESAYAHSDDYSSTSPRDRYLWIEFDQPISDPEDTYFGRVLAYGPDPLLAESLFPQATASGMLPESIEPALPIDPEPIRAIFSGQSADYSGLDAMTQLVPANSAGVGSSGTFYMLPLPSGLSSEDLELFGFWTYEFRVGHLKKWSTAQGRYGRPLRVTGIQHPSPHLTCSVTRSANSIAVRAPYANTVYNGQSVYNFQNGDPQTRIWFMLYAQVLQADSTTNRNVLLNHRLGNTIRPAPNKFIKFPNPQHSSDRDPQAGTEFPQTNVADLLKLLGLPTTSSLSVLAVEVLPGPLQFPPDTQPGVAQPPPDATTTGEDPLGAQLGLRRVLRTSPLTNVPSIC
;
A
#
# COMPACT_ATOMS: atom_id res chain seq x y z
N ASN A 1 -11.99 69.51 -13.83
CA ASN A 1 -10.77 69.02 -13.16
C ASN A 1 -10.64 67.52 -13.34
N ARG A 2 -9.64 67.07 -14.12
CA ARG A 2 -9.29 65.65 -14.24
C ARG A 2 -8.20 65.37 -13.20
N SER A 3 -8.51 64.62 -12.15
CA SER A 3 -7.60 64.40 -11.01
C SER A 3 -6.67 63.19 -11.19
N TYR A 4 -6.98 62.27 -12.10
CA TYR A 4 -6.09 61.16 -12.47
C TYR A 4 -6.32 60.70 -13.92
N THR A 5 -5.33 59.99 -14.48
CA THR A 5 -5.40 59.28 -15.76
C THR A 5 -4.85 57.88 -15.55
N GLN A 6 -5.60 56.85 -15.96
CA GLN A 6 -5.16 55.46 -15.93
C GLN A 6 -4.68 55.06 -17.33
N ILE A 7 -3.50 54.45 -17.40
CA ILE A 7 -2.91 53.92 -18.64
C ILE A 7 -2.69 52.43 -18.40
N VAL A 8 -3.14 51.60 -19.35
CA VAL A 8 -2.99 50.14 -19.30
C VAL A 8 -2.15 49.72 -20.50
N PHE A 9 -1.09 48.96 -20.24
CA PHE A 9 -0.21 48.39 -21.27
C PHE A 9 -0.45 46.89 -21.35
N PHE A 10 -0.42 46.35 -22.56
CA PHE A 10 -0.44 44.92 -22.80
C PHE A 10 0.93 44.51 -23.32
N ASP A 11 1.46 43.44 -22.73
CA ASP A 11 2.71 42.81 -23.13
C ASP A 11 2.49 41.30 -23.21
N SER A 12 3.29 40.62 -24.02
CA SER A 12 3.25 39.17 -24.18
C SER A 12 4.65 38.61 -23.96
N ILE A 13 4.76 37.73 -22.96
CA ILE A 13 6.02 37.07 -22.60
C ILE A 13 5.85 35.58 -22.86
N ASN A 14 6.80 34.98 -23.56
CA ASN A 14 6.85 33.53 -23.71
C ASN A 14 7.43 32.90 -22.43
N PRO A 15 6.66 32.07 -21.69
CA PRO A 15 7.13 31.45 -20.46
C PRO A 15 7.99 30.19 -20.71
N ALA A 16 8.13 29.75 -21.96
CA ALA A 16 8.87 28.55 -22.28
C ALA A 16 10.36 28.71 -21.97
N PRO A 17 10.98 27.77 -21.23
CA PRO A 17 12.41 27.80 -20.99
C PRO A 17 13.19 27.61 -22.30
N ALA A 18 14.43 28.11 -22.34
CA ALA A 18 15.32 27.83 -23.46
C ALA A 18 15.59 26.31 -23.56
N PRO A 19 15.87 25.78 -24.76
CA PRO A 19 16.19 24.37 -24.93
C PRO A 19 17.30 23.90 -23.97
N GLY A 20 17.05 22.79 -23.26
CA GLY A 20 17.99 22.23 -22.28
C GLY A 20 17.98 22.90 -20.90
N THR A 21 17.09 23.88 -20.66
CA THR A 21 16.92 24.53 -19.35
C THR A 21 15.57 24.19 -18.73
N PHE A 22 15.50 24.23 -17.41
CA PHE A 22 14.26 23.97 -16.67
C PHE A 22 13.40 25.23 -16.54
N PRO A 23 12.06 25.09 -16.42
CA PRO A 23 11.17 26.21 -16.11
C PRO A 23 11.62 26.98 -14.86
N LYS A 24 11.49 28.32 -14.88
CA LYS A 24 11.83 29.22 -13.77
C LYS A 24 10.84 30.37 -13.72
N GLU A 25 10.66 30.94 -12.53
CA GLU A 25 9.90 32.19 -12.38
C GLU A 25 10.51 33.28 -13.25
N LEU A 26 9.65 34.14 -13.82
CA LEU A 26 10.08 35.26 -14.63
C LEU A 26 9.95 36.55 -13.83
N THR A 27 10.88 37.48 -14.01
CA THR A 27 10.86 38.77 -13.33
C THR A 27 10.99 39.93 -14.32
N PRO A 28 9.98 40.16 -15.19
CA PRO A 28 9.99 41.28 -16.11
C PRO A 28 10.08 42.62 -15.37
N GLN A 29 10.80 43.55 -15.99
CA GLN A 29 10.99 44.91 -15.53
C GLN A 29 10.46 45.88 -16.58
N TYR A 30 9.64 46.82 -16.16
CA TYR A 30 9.03 47.82 -17.03
C TYR A 30 9.45 49.21 -16.56
N SER A 31 9.84 50.07 -17.51
CA SER A 31 10.07 51.49 -17.26
C SER A 31 9.07 52.29 -18.10
N VAL A 32 8.20 53.05 -17.45
CA VAL A 32 7.20 53.90 -18.10
C VAL A 32 7.60 55.35 -17.88
N SER A 33 7.96 56.04 -18.95
CA SER A 33 8.27 57.47 -18.91
C SER A 33 7.12 58.28 -19.48
N ALA A 34 6.48 59.10 -18.63
CA ALA A 34 5.48 60.07 -19.03
C ALA A 34 6.17 61.39 -19.40
N THR A 35 6.09 61.78 -20.67
CA THR A 35 6.58 63.06 -21.17
C THR A 35 5.46 64.09 -21.22
N PHE A 36 5.69 65.28 -20.69
CA PHE A 36 4.72 66.37 -20.66
C PHE A 36 5.20 67.54 -21.52
N ALA A 37 4.27 68.33 -22.06
CA ALA A 37 4.62 69.46 -22.92
C ALA A 37 5.37 70.59 -22.19
N THR A 38 5.10 70.78 -20.89
CA THR A 38 5.61 71.91 -20.10
C THR A 38 6.29 71.51 -18.79
N SER A 39 6.42 70.20 -18.51
CA SER A 39 7.08 69.70 -17.29
C SER A 39 8.07 68.59 -17.59
N ASN A 40 9.02 68.39 -16.67
CA ASN A 40 10.02 67.34 -16.81
C ASN A 40 9.36 65.95 -16.92
N PRO A 41 9.95 65.04 -17.72
CA PRO A 41 9.47 63.67 -17.79
C PRO A 41 9.47 63.00 -16.41
N GLN A 42 8.42 62.24 -16.12
CA GLN A 42 8.34 61.40 -14.94
C GLN A 42 8.52 59.95 -15.35
N THR A 43 9.46 59.24 -14.72
CA THR A 43 9.72 57.83 -15.01
C THR A 43 9.31 56.97 -13.83
N PHE A 44 8.57 55.91 -14.13
CA PHE A 44 8.07 54.94 -13.16
C PHE A 44 8.63 53.56 -13.53
N ASN A 45 9.28 52.91 -12.56
CA ASN A 45 9.80 51.57 -12.73
C ASN A 45 8.89 50.58 -12.02
N PHE A 46 8.54 49.50 -12.72
CA PHE A 46 7.72 48.42 -12.22
C PHE A 46 8.45 47.10 -12.38
N GLN A 47 8.29 46.23 -11.40
CA GLN A 47 8.78 44.86 -11.44
C GLN A 47 7.67 43.95 -10.95
N ILE A 48 7.53 42.79 -11.57
CA ILE A 48 6.60 41.76 -11.16
C ILE A 48 7.29 40.40 -11.32
N THR A 49 7.14 39.54 -10.33
CA THR A 49 7.54 38.13 -10.45
C THR A 49 6.32 37.34 -10.89
N LEU A 50 6.47 36.53 -11.92
CA LEU A 50 5.41 35.72 -12.50
C LEU A 50 5.66 34.23 -12.18
N PRO A 51 4.61 33.48 -11.82
CA PRO A 51 4.72 32.05 -11.58
C PRO A 51 5.05 31.29 -12.86
N ILE A 52 5.64 30.11 -12.70
CA ILE A 52 5.86 29.16 -13.78
C ILE A 52 4.52 28.65 -14.32
N THR A 53 4.34 28.72 -15.63
CA THR A 53 3.16 28.17 -16.33
C THR A 53 3.49 26.95 -17.18
N THR A 54 4.77 26.59 -17.31
CA THR A 54 5.24 25.46 -18.11
C THR A 54 5.41 24.23 -17.22
N GLN A 55 4.81 23.11 -17.62
CA GLN A 55 4.91 21.84 -16.89
C GLN A 55 6.31 21.22 -16.95
N PRO A 56 6.71 20.41 -15.94
CA PRO A 56 7.87 19.53 -16.04
C PRO A 56 7.80 18.62 -17.27
N VAL A 57 8.92 18.52 -18.00
CA VAL A 57 9.01 17.70 -19.23
C VAL A 57 9.28 16.23 -18.92
N GLN A 58 9.95 15.94 -17.79
CA GLN A 58 10.27 14.58 -17.38
C GLN A 58 8.99 13.79 -17.11
N THR A 59 8.85 12.64 -17.76
CA THR A 59 7.73 11.73 -17.52
C THR A 59 8.19 10.60 -16.60
N PRO A 60 7.43 10.23 -15.56
CA PRO A 60 7.78 9.09 -14.73
C PRO A 60 7.81 7.80 -15.55
N LYS A 61 8.77 6.93 -15.25
CA LYS A 61 8.79 5.55 -15.73
C LYS A 61 9.33 4.65 -14.62
N ILE A 62 8.52 3.66 -14.24
CA ILE A 62 8.85 2.73 -13.16
C ILE A 62 9.77 1.64 -13.73
N ALA A 63 10.88 1.40 -13.06
CA ALA A 63 11.80 0.31 -13.33
C ALA A 63 11.47 -0.93 -12.50
N SER A 64 11.19 -0.73 -11.20
CA SER A 64 10.82 -1.82 -10.29
C SER A 64 9.96 -1.32 -9.12
N THR A 65 9.32 -2.27 -8.43
CA THR A 65 8.55 -2.05 -7.19
C THR A 65 8.76 -3.22 -6.23
N GLY A 66 8.27 -3.10 -4.99
CA GLY A 66 8.37 -4.14 -3.97
C GLY A 66 8.01 -3.63 -2.57
N ILE A 67 8.60 -4.21 -1.53
CA ILE A 67 8.30 -3.84 -0.15
C ILE A 67 9.59 -3.44 0.55
N ALA A 68 9.62 -2.23 1.09
CA ALA A 68 10.65 -1.79 2.03
C ALA A 68 10.19 -2.11 3.45
N GLU A 69 11.08 -2.71 4.25
CA GLU A 69 10.78 -3.12 5.62
C GLU A 69 11.78 -2.49 6.60
N SER A 70 11.29 -2.02 7.76
CA SER A 70 12.14 -1.56 8.88
C SER A 70 13.09 -2.64 9.38
N ALA A 71 14.07 -2.32 10.23
CA ALA A 71 15.03 -3.32 10.70
C ALA A 71 14.37 -4.52 11.39
N TYR A 72 14.90 -5.72 11.15
CA TYR A 72 14.45 -6.94 11.82
C TYR A 72 14.92 -6.95 13.28
N ALA A 73 14.01 -7.21 14.21
CA ALA A 73 14.30 -7.29 15.64
C ALA A 73 13.68 -8.55 16.26
N HIS A 74 14.42 -9.19 17.15
CA HIS A 74 14.02 -10.40 17.87
C HIS A 74 14.45 -10.35 19.34
N SER A 75 13.82 -11.15 20.20
CA SER A 75 14.24 -11.32 21.59
C SER A 75 15.59 -12.04 21.70
N ASP A 76 16.32 -11.86 22.79
CA ASP A 76 17.65 -12.48 23.00
C ASP A 76 17.62 -14.01 22.87
N ASP A 77 16.53 -14.63 23.34
CA ASP A 77 16.30 -16.07 23.23
C ASP A 77 15.77 -16.49 21.87
N TYR A 78 15.46 -15.53 20.98
CA TYR A 78 14.86 -15.72 19.66
C TYR A 78 13.48 -16.39 19.69
N SER A 79 12.76 -16.32 20.81
CA SER A 79 11.38 -16.83 20.92
C SER A 79 10.32 -15.90 20.34
N SER A 80 10.67 -14.65 20.06
CA SER A 80 9.74 -13.68 19.46
C SER A 80 10.44 -12.68 18.53
N THR A 81 9.67 -12.09 17.62
CA THR A 81 10.12 -11.01 16.73
C THR A 81 9.15 -9.84 16.76
N SER A 82 9.63 -8.63 16.55
CA SER A 82 8.77 -7.45 16.44
C SER A 82 8.12 -7.36 15.04
N PRO A 83 6.89 -6.82 14.93
CA PRO A 83 6.34 -6.38 13.65
C PRO A 83 7.29 -5.38 12.97
N ARG A 84 7.37 -5.42 11.65
CA ARG A 84 8.17 -4.48 10.85
C ARG A 84 7.25 -3.49 10.19
N ASP A 85 7.58 -2.20 10.27
CA ASP A 85 6.97 -1.22 9.37
C ASP A 85 7.27 -1.61 7.92
N ARG A 86 6.23 -1.60 7.08
CA ARG A 86 6.30 -1.99 5.67
C ARG A 86 5.74 -0.87 4.81
N TYR A 87 6.48 -0.51 3.77
CA TYR A 87 6.09 0.52 2.80
C TYR A 87 6.23 0.00 1.38
N LEU A 88 5.35 0.46 0.49
CA LEU A 88 5.54 0.25 -0.94
C LEU A 88 6.66 1.19 -1.42
N TRP A 89 7.73 0.59 -1.95
CA TRP A 89 8.81 1.31 -2.60
C TRP A 89 8.66 1.24 -4.13
N ILE A 90 9.07 2.31 -4.80
CA ILE A 90 9.05 2.48 -6.25
C ILE A 90 10.43 2.94 -6.70
N GLU A 91 10.99 2.24 -7.67
CA GLU A 91 12.19 2.65 -8.38
C GLU A 91 11.79 3.25 -9.73
N PHE A 92 12.20 4.50 -9.98
CA PHE A 92 12.09 5.11 -11.30
C PHE A 92 13.34 4.83 -12.13
N ASP A 93 13.20 4.85 -13.47
CA ASP A 93 14.31 4.52 -14.37
C ASP A 93 15.44 5.56 -14.42
N GLN A 94 15.19 6.75 -13.86
CA GLN A 94 16.16 7.84 -13.78
C GLN A 94 15.82 8.77 -12.60
N PRO A 95 16.81 9.46 -12.02
CA PRO A 95 16.57 10.45 -10.99
C PRO A 95 15.79 11.65 -11.53
N ILE A 96 15.28 12.48 -10.63
CA ILE A 96 14.70 13.77 -11.01
C ILE A 96 15.75 14.66 -11.67
N SER A 97 15.41 15.22 -12.83
CA SER A 97 16.31 16.06 -13.63
C SER A 97 16.42 17.48 -13.07
N ASP A 98 15.29 18.07 -12.68
CA ASP A 98 15.22 19.40 -12.07
C ASP A 98 15.25 19.26 -10.53
N PRO A 99 16.30 19.71 -9.83
CA PRO A 99 16.44 19.52 -8.37
C PRO A 99 15.35 20.22 -7.53
N GLU A 100 14.51 21.04 -8.16
CA GLU A 100 13.38 21.73 -7.55
C GLU A 100 12.03 21.01 -7.76
N ASP A 101 12.04 19.91 -8.51
CA ASP A 101 10.92 19.02 -8.76
C ASP A 101 10.98 17.75 -7.89
N THR A 102 9.88 17.00 -7.89
CA THR A 102 9.82 15.65 -7.29
C THR A 102 8.74 14.80 -7.95
N TYR A 103 8.65 13.53 -7.56
CA TYR A 103 7.54 12.65 -7.94
C TYR A 103 6.32 12.82 -7.03
N PHE A 104 5.16 12.75 -7.64
CA PHE A 104 3.85 12.77 -7.01
C PHE A 104 3.00 11.59 -7.47
N GLY A 105 2.11 11.12 -6.61
CA GLY A 105 1.17 10.04 -6.87
C GLY A 105 -0.23 10.40 -6.39
N ARG A 106 -1.25 9.96 -7.12
CA ARG A 106 -2.64 10.00 -6.64
C ARG A 106 -3.37 8.72 -7.01
N VAL A 107 -4.33 8.34 -6.17
CA VAL A 107 -5.23 7.21 -6.44
C VAL A 107 -6.27 7.62 -7.48
N LEU A 108 -6.51 6.75 -8.45
CA LEU A 108 -7.57 6.88 -9.44
C LEU A 108 -8.72 5.89 -9.20
N ALA A 109 -8.39 4.68 -8.76
CA ALA A 109 -9.37 3.62 -8.54
C ALA A 109 -8.86 2.60 -7.52
N TYR A 110 -9.78 1.80 -7.00
CA TYR A 110 -9.55 0.69 -6.09
C TYR A 110 -10.38 -0.52 -6.53
N GLY A 111 -9.84 -1.71 -6.40
CA GLY A 111 -10.57 -2.97 -6.60
C GLY A 111 -10.09 -4.04 -5.61
N PRO A 112 -10.98 -4.82 -5.00
CA PRO A 112 -10.59 -5.89 -4.08
C PRO A 112 -9.82 -7.00 -4.82
N ASP A 113 -8.97 -7.74 -4.09
CA ASP A 113 -8.26 -8.88 -4.67
C ASP A 113 -9.23 -10.04 -4.93
N PRO A 114 -9.44 -10.44 -6.19
CA PRO A 114 -10.40 -11.50 -6.53
C PRO A 114 -9.99 -12.87 -5.98
N LEU A 115 -8.74 -13.07 -5.56
CA LEU A 115 -8.30 -14.32 -4.96
C LEU A 115 -8.73 -14.48 -3.49
N LEU A 116 -9.26 -13.44 -2.85
CA LEU A 116 -9.59 -13.47 -1.43
C LEU A 116 -11.05 -13.78 -1.13
N ALA A 117 -11.94 -13.69 -2.12
CA ALA A 117 -13.36 -13.99 -1.95
C ALA A 117 -13.95 -14.67 -3.19
N GLU A 118 -14.72 -15.74 -3.00
CA GLU A 118 -15.34 -16.48 -4.11
C GLU A 118 -16.26 -15.59 -4.96
N SER A 119 -16.95 -14.66 -4.30
CA SER A 119 -17.86 -13.70 -4.93
C SER A 119 -17.19 -12.80 -5.97
N LEU A 120 -15.86 -12.69 -5.92
CA LEU A 120 -15.05 -11.88 -6.83
C LEU A 120 -14.41 -12.68 -7.96
N PHE A 121 -14.57 -14.02 -7.98
CA PHE A 121 -14.04 -14.81 -9.09
C PHE A 121 -14.68 -14.39 -10.41
N PRO A 122 -13.89 -14.33 -11.50
CA PRO A 122 -14.39 -13.87 -12.79
C PRO A 122 -15.66 -14.59 -13.21
N GLN A 123 -16.72 -13.83 -13.46
CA GLN A 123 -18.01 -14.34 -13.91
C GLN A 123 -18.10 -14.26 -15.44
N ALA A 124 -18.84 -15.18 -16.05
CA ALA A 124 -19.02 -15.22 -17.51
C ALA A 124 -19.86 -14.05 -18.07
N THR A 125 -20.62 -13.36 -17.21
CA THR A 125 -21.50 -12.25 -17.60
C THR A 125 -21.07 -10.95 -16.95
N ALA A 126 -21.08 -9.86 -17.72
CA ALA A 126 -20.68 -8.53 -17.24
C ALA A 126 -21.52 -8.04 -16.04
N SER A 127 -22.77 -8.49 -15.91
CA SER A 127 -23.65 -8.15 -14.78
C SER A 127 -23.23 -8.80 -13.45
N GLY A 128 -22.37 -9.82 -13.49
CA GLY A 128 -21.82 -10.47 -12.29
C GLY A 128 -20.45 -9.92 -11.87
N MET A 129 -19.86 -9.01 -12.66
CA MET A 129 -18.58 -8.36 -12.33
C MET A 129 -18.82 -7.07 -11.57
N LEU A 130 -17.85 -6.67 -10.73
CA LEU A 130 -17.86 -5.33 -10.13
C LEU A 130 -17.81 -4.26 -11.23
N PRO A 131 -18.52 -3.14 -11.07
CA PRO A 131 -18.51 -2.06 -12.04
C PRO A 131 -17.11 -1.43 -12.13
N GLU A 132 -16.75 -0.97 -13.32
CA GLU A 132 -15.53 -0.21 -13.50
C GLU A 132 -15.60 1.11 -12.74
N SER A 133 -14.54 1.42 -11.99
CA SER A 133 -14.43 2.69 -11.29
C SER A 133 -14.20 3.83 -12.27
N ILE A 134 -14.98 4.91 -12.14
CA ILE A 134 -14.76 6.12 -12.93
C ILE A 134 -13.55 6.86 -12.35
N GLU A 135 -12.50 7.00 -13.15
CA GLU A 135 -11.29 7.70 -12.73
C GLU A 135 -11.52 9.21 -12.69
N PRO A 136 -11.27 9.88 -11.55
CA PRO A 136 -11.50 11.31 -11.42
C PRO A 136 -10.46 12.12 -12.20
N ALA A 137 -10.90 13.23 -12.79
CA ALA A 137 -10.01 14.25 -13.34
C ALA A 137 -9.04 14.77 -12.27
N LEU A 138 -7.89 15.32 -12.69
CA LEU A 138 -6.93 15.94 -11.78
C LEU A 138 -7.59 17.16 -11.11
N PRO A 139 -7.69 17.21 -9.74
CA PRO A 139 -8.44 18.25 -9.04
C PRO A 139 -7.58 19.52 -8.90
N ILE A 140 -7.19 20.11 -10.02
CA ILE A 140 -6.49 21.39 -10.08
C ILE A 140 -7.38 22.46 -10.71
N ASP A 141 -7.17 23.71 -10.32
CA ASP A 141 -7.86 24.85 -10.92
C ASP A 141 -7.49 24.94 -12.42
N PRO A 142 -8.48 25.08 -13.34
CA PRO A 142 -8.21 25.28 -14.76
C PRO A 142 -7.43 26.57 -15.07
N GLU A 143 -7.45 27.56 -14.18
CA GLU A 143 -6.73 28.84 -14.25
C GLU A 143 -6.71 29.49 -15.66
N PRO A 144 -7.87 29.73 -16.31
CA PRO A 144 -7.89 30.36 -17.63
C PRO A 144 -7.33 31.79 -17.60
N ILE A 145 -7.48 32.50 -16.47
CA ILE A 145 -6.90 33.80 -16.19
C ILE A 145 -6.45 33.82 -14.73
N ARG A 146 -5.24 34.33 -14.48
CA ARG A 146 -4.71 34.53 -13.13
C ARG A 146 -4.18 35.94 -12.96
N ALA A 147 -4.65 36.64 -11.92
CA ALA A 147 -4.18 37.97 -11.57
C ALA A 147 -3.03 37.85 -10.56
N ILE A 148 -1.91 38.52 -10.87
CA ILE A 148 -0.72 38.60 -10.01
C ILE A 148 -0.42 40.06 -9.74
N PHE A 149 -0.11 40.39 -8.48
CA PHE A 149 0.25 41.74 -8.07
C PHE A 149 1.74 41.85 -7.74
N SER A 150 2.33 43.03 -7.92
CA SER A 150 3.71 43.28 -7.51
C SER A 150 3.86 43.09 -6.00
N GLY A 151 4.91 42.36 -5.59
CA GLY A 151 5.15 42.02 -4.19
C GLY A 151 4.28 40.89 -3.62
N GLN A 152 3.43 40.25 -4.43
CA GLN A 152 2.68 39.07 -4.00
C GLN A 152 3.62 37.91 -3.65
N SER A 153 3.34 37.22 -2.54
CA SER A 153 4.06 36.02 -2.14
C SER A 153 3.70 34.83 -3.03
N ALA A 154 4.65 33.91 -3.20
CA ALA A 154 4.40 32.62 -3.83
C ALA A 154 3.28 31.85 -3.10
N ASP A 155 2.40 31.22 -3.86
CA ASP A 155 1.39 30.29 -3.38
C ASP A 155 1.69 28.86 -3.85
N TYR A 156 0.89 27.92 -3.35
CA TYR A 156 1.05 26.49 -3.59
C TYR A 156 -0.07 25.92 -4.46
N SER A 157 -0.54 26.69 -5.45
CA SER A 157 -1.68 26.29 -6.29
C SER A 157 -1.51 24.89 -6.87
N GLY A 158 -2.50 24.03 -6.60
CA GLY A 158 -2.57 22.65 -7.05
C GLY A 158 -1.61 21.66 -6.36
N LEU A 159 -0.78 22.09 -5.41
CA LEU A 159 0.20 21.21 -4.76
C LEU A 159 -0.44 20.06 -3.97
N ASP A 160 -1.64 20.27 -3.44
CA ASP A 160 -2.43 19.29 -2.68
C ASP A 160 -3.25 18.33 -3.57
N ALA A 161 -3.26 18.53 -4.88
CA ALA A 161 -3.97 17.66 -5.82
C ALA A 161 -3.35 16.26 -5.95
N MET A 162 -2.09 16.09 -5.53
CA MET A 162 -1.38 14.81 -5.52
C MET A 162 -0.54 14.67 -4.25
N THR A 163 -0.30 13.43 -3.83
CA THR A 163 0.57 13.13 -2.69
C THR A 163 2.03 13.09 -3.14
N GLN A 164 2.89 13.85 -2.45
CA GLN A 164 4.33 13.80 -2.68
C GLN A 164 4.89 12.42 -2.30
N LEU A 165 5.72 11.82 -3.16
CA LEU A 165 6.47 10.62 -2.81
C LEU A 165 7.68 10.98 -1.92
N VAL A 166 8.06 10.08 -1.03
CA VAL A 166 9.18 10.31 -0.09
C VAL A 166 10.45 9.73 -0.70
N PRO A 167 11.46 10.54 -1.07
CA PRO A 167 12.71 10.01 -1.61
C PRO A 167 13.41 9.15 -0.56
N ALA A 168 14.05 8.06 -1.01
CA ALA A 168 14.93 7.28 -0.16
C ALA A 168 16.10 8.16 0.33
N ASN A 169 16.60 7.83 1.52
CA ASN A 169 17.82 8.47 2.00
C ASN A 169 19.00 8.12 1.08
N SER A 170 19.99 9.01 1.03
CA SER A 170 21.18 8.81 0.19
C SER A 170 22.13 7.71 0.69
N ALA A 171 21.72 6.94 1.71
CA ALA A 171 22.49 5.87 2.29
C ALA A 171 22.06 4.52 1.72
N GLY A 172 22.99 3.77 1.11
CA GLY A 172 22.71 2.48 0.49
C GLY A 172 22.14 2.60 -0.92
N VAL A 173 21.23 1.69 -1.30
CA VAL A 173 20.69 1.60 -2.67
C VAL A 173 19.98 2.91 -3.10
N GLY A 174 19.49 3.71 -2.14
CA GLY A 174 18.88 5.03 -2.35
C GLY A 174 19.81 6.12 -2.90
N SER A 175 21.13 5.90 -2.95
CA SER A 175 22.10 6.91 -3.43
C SER A 175 21.93 7.29 -4.90
N SER A 176 21.26 6.45 -5.70
CA SER A 176 20.94 6.73 -7.10
C SER A 176 19.94 7.87 -7.30
N GLY A 177 19.19 8.25 -6.25
CA GLY A 177 18.10 9.22 -6.35
C GLY A 177 16.88 8.71 -7.12
N THR A 178 16.79 7.41 -7.40
CA THR A 178 15.69 6.77 -8.15
C THR A 178 14.63 6.13 -7.28
N PHE A 179 14.90 5.95 -5.98
CA PHE A 179 14.05 5.20 -5.07
C PHE A 179 13.17 6.12 -4.23
N TYR A 180 11.89 5.78 -4.18
CA TYR A 180 10.88 6.55 -3.48
C TYR A 180 9.92 5.62 -2.72
N MET A 181 9.51 6.01 -1.52
CA MET A 181 8.38 5.40 -0.83
C MET A 181 7.09 6.07 -1.30
N LEU A 182 6.07 5.26 -1.58
CA LEU A 182 4.72 5.71 -1.84
C LEU A 182 3.95 5.73 -0.50
N PRO A 183 3.55 6.90 0.00
CA PRO A 183 2.71 6.95 1.20
C PRO A 183 1.38 6.25 0.98
N LEU A 184 0.77 5.77 2.08
CA LEU A 184 -0.61 5.30 2.05
C LEU A 184 -1.54 6.44 1.62
N PRO A 185 -2.63 6.13 0.90
CA PRO A 185 -3.70 7.09 0.65
C PRO A 185 -4.15 7.79 1.94
N SER A 186 -4.49 9.07 1.84
CA SER A 186 -4.96 9.85 2.99
C SER A 186 -6.20 9.18 3.61
N GLY A 187 -6.22 9.09 4.94
CA GLY A 187 -7.29 8.45 5.69
C GLY A 187 -7.13 6.94 5.88
N LEU A 188 -6.10 6.31 5.30
CA LEU A 188 -5.80 4.91 5.54
C LEU A 188 -4.69 4.69 6.59
N SER A 189 -4.85 3.64 7.38
CA SER A 189 -3.86 3.08 8.31
C SER A 189 -3.23 1.81 7.74
N SER A 190 -2.11 1.35 8.33
CA SER A 190 -1.44 0.10 7.94
C SER A 190 -2.24 -1.16 8.21
N GLU A 191 -3.34 -1.07 8.98
CA GLU A 191 -4.18 -2.20 9.36
C GLU A 191 -5.53 -2.23 8.62
N ASP A 192 -5.77 -1.27 7.73
CA ASP A 192 -7.05 -1.17 7.02
C ASP A 192 -7.21 -2.27 5.97
N LEU A 193 -8.43 -2.79 5.84
CA LEU A 193 -8.76 -3.94 5.00
C LEU A 193 -8.62 -3.64 3.49
N GLU A 194 -8.71 -2.37 3.10
CA GLU A 194 -8.47 -1.90 1.74
C GLU A 194 -7.04 -2.23 1.26
N LEU A 195 -6.08 -2.45 2.18
CA LEU A 195 -4.71 -2.83 1.82
C LEU A 195 -4.59 -4.28 1.32
N PHE A 196 -5.65 -5.08 1.39
CA PHE A 196 -5.70 -6.37 0.69
C PHE A 196 -5.99 -6.25 -0.81
N GLY A 197 -6.55 -5.13 -1.26
CA GLY A 197 -6.93 -4.93 -2.65
C GLY A 197 -5.81 -4.35 -3.53
N PHE A 198 -6.20 -4.04 -4.76
CA PHE A 198 -5.38 -3.42 -5.79
C PHE A 198 -5.82 -1.98 -6.04
N TRP A 199 -4.84 -1.14 -6.33
CA TRP A 199 -5.00 0.29 -6.57
C TRP A 199 -4.55 0.65 -7.98
N THR A 200 -5.23 1.64 -8.55
CA THR A 200 -4.76 2.34 -9.74
C THR A 200 -4.20 3.68 -9.32
N TYR A 201 -2.94 3.95 -9.67
CA TYR A 201 -2.29 5.23 -9.43
C TYR A 201 -2.01 5.98 -10.72
N GLU A 202 -2.01 7.31 -10.61
CA GLU A 202 -1.37 8.22 -11.54
C GLU A 202 -0.13 8.81 -10.89
N PHE A 203 1.03 8.69 -11.54
CA PHE A 203 2.27 9.33 -11.14
C PHE A 203 2.63 10.48 -12.08
N ARG A 204 3.19 11.56 -11.52
CA ARG A 204 3.70 12.71 -12.28
C ARG A 204 4.98 13.24 -11.66
N VAL A 205 5.82 13.87 -12.47
CA VAL A 205 6.83 14.81 -11.96
C VAL A 205 6.16 16.17 -11.76
N GLY A 206 6.44 16.85 -10.66
CA GLY A 206 5.83 18.14 -10.34
C GLY A 206 6.79 19.13 -9.70
N HIS A 207 6.52 20.42 -9.88
CA HIS A 207 7.23 21.52 -9.22
C HIS A 207 6.93 21.53 -7.73
N LEU A 208 7.92 21.25 -6.88
CA LEU A 208 7.74 21.25 -5.41
C LEU A 208 8.12 22.59 -4.79
N LYS A 209 9.32 23.08 -5.11
CA LYS A 209 9.91 24.25 -4.43
C LYS A 209 9.66 25.57 -5.16
N LYS A 210 9.22 25.51 -6.42
CA LYS A 210 8.99 26.65 -7.29
C LYS A 210 7.56 27.19 -7.19
N TRP A 211 7.42 28.49 -7.41
CA TRP A 211 6.13 29.13 -7.57
C TRP A 211 5.59 28.86 -8.97
N SER A 212 4.54 28.06 -9.07
CA SER A 212 3.88 27.74 -10.34
C SER A 212 2.38 27.94 -10.27
N THR A 213 1.79 28.05 -11.45
CA THR A 213 0.36 27.85 -11.62
C THR A 213 -0.01 26.39 -11.35
N ALA A 214 -1.27 26.12 -11.03
CA ALA A 214 -1.80 24.78 -10.88
C ALA A 214 -1.66 23.99 -12.20
N GLN A 215 -1.92 24.65 -13.34
CA GLN A 215 -1.73 24.03 -14.67
C GLN A 215 -0.25 23.79 -15.03
N GLY A 216 0.67 24.62 -14.52
CA GLY A 216 2.11 24.42 -14.66
C GLY A 216 2.69 23.39 -13.67
N ARG A 217 1.93 22.99 -12.65
CA ARG A 217 2.45 22.22 -11.50
C ARG A 217 2.96 20.83 -11.87
N TYR A 218 2.20 20.08 -12.66
CA TYR A 218 2.44 18.66 -12.90
C TYR A 218 2.67 18.37 -14.38
N GLY A 219 3.66 17.52 -14.65
CA GLY A 219 3.98 17.01 -15.98
C GLY A 219 3.00 15.94 -16.47
N ARG A 220 3.47 15.16 -17.44
CA ARG A 220 2.68 14.10 -18.07
C ARG A 220 2.39 12.93 -17.10
N PRO A 221 1.18 12.35 -17.14
CA PRO A 221 0.80 11.24 -16.27
C PRO A 221 1.41 9.91 -16.73
N LEU A 222 1.81 9.11 -15.74
CA LEU A 222 2.00 7.67 -15.84
C LEU A 222 0.87 6.99 -15.06
N ARG A 223 -0.06 6.31 -15.74
CA ARG A 223 -1.12 5.52 -15.10
C ARG A 223 -0.66 4.07 -14.91
N VAL A 224 -0.84 3.53 -13.71
CA VAL A 224 -0.44 2.17 -13.33
C VAL A 224 -1.57 1.50 -12.55
N THR A 225 -2.04 0.36 -13.04
CA THR A 225 -3.08 -0.47 -12.41
C THR A 225 -2.47 -1.65 -11.67
N GLY A 226 -3.15 -2.18 -10.66
CA GLY A 226 -2.73 -3.41 -9.98
C GLY A 226 -1.66 -3.19 -8.92
N ILE A 227 -1.50 -1.96 -8.41
CA ILE A 227 -0.56 -1.67 -7.33
C ILE A 227 -1.14 -2.19 -6.02
N GLN A 228 -0.36 -2.99 -5.29
CA GLN A 228 -0.75 -3.51 -3.98
C GLN A 228 0.18 -2.90 -2.92
N HIS A 229 -0.42 -2.27 -1.92
CA HIS A 229 0.30 -1.85 -0.71
C HIS A 229 0.59 -3.07 0.17
N PRO A 230 1.55 -2.99 1.11
CA PRO A 230 1.75 -4.07 2.08
C PRO A 230 0.45 -4.37 2.83
N SER A 231 0.05 -5.65 2.84
CA SER A 231 -1.17 -6.09 3.52
C SER A 231 -1.12 -5.82 5.03
N PRO A 232 -2.26 -5.72 5.73
CA PRO A 232 -2.31 -5.63 7.19
C PRO A 232 -1.52 -6.75 7.88
N HIS A 233 -1.02 -6.47 9.09
CA HIS A 233 -0.20 -7.44 9.81
C HIS A 233 -1.01 -8.69 10.17
N LEU A 234 -0.40 -9.87 9.97
CA LEU A 234 -0.98 -11.11 10.44
C LEU A 234 -0.61 -11.27 11.92
N THR A 235 -1.60 -11.31 12.80
CA THR A 235 -1.38 -11.56 14.23
C THR A 235 -1.56 -13.03 14.56
N CYS A 236 -0.58 -13.66 15.21
CA CYS A 236 -0.70 -15.01 15.73
C CYS A 236 -0.92 -14.98 17.25
N SER A 237 -2.10 -15.39 17.68
CA SER A 237 -2.47 -15.53 19.09
C SER A 237 -2.18 -16.95 19.57
N VAL A 238 -1.43 -17.07 20.66
CA VAL A 238 -0.98 -18.36 21.21
C VAL A 238 -1.38 -18.48 22.67
N THR A 239 -1.97 -19.61 23.03
CA THR A 239 -2.23 -19.99 24.42
C THR A 239 -1.67 -21.40 24.68
N ARG A 240 -1.24 -21.66 25.91
CA ARG A 240 -0.71 -22.98 26.30
C ARG A 240 -1.44 -23.49 27.52
N SER A 241 -1.79 -24.76 27.47
CA SER A 241 -2.36 -25.52 28.59
C SER A 241 -1.50 -26.76 28.86
N ALA A 242 -1.83 -27.53 29.89
CA ALA A 242 -1.19 -28.81 30.16
C ALA A 242 -1.33 -29.82 29.01
N ASN A 243 -2.38 -29.69 28.19
CA ASN A 243 -2.73 -30.66 27.16
C ASN A 243 -2.27 -30.25 25.76
N SER A 244 -2.27 -28.94 25.46
CA SER A 244 -1.96 -28.45 24.11
C SER A 244 -1.52 -26.99 24.09
N ILE A 245 -0.86 -26.62 22.99
CA ILE A 245 -0.62 -25.23 22.55
C ILE A 245 -1.69 -24.90 21.51
N ALA A 246 -2.61 -23.99 21.82
CA ALA A 246 -3.66 -23.55 20.91
C ALA A 246 -3.24 -22.26 20.21
N VAL A 247 -3.48 -22.19 18.90
CA VAL A 247 -3.02 -21.09 18.05
C VAL A 247 -4.15 -20.60 17.16
N ARG A 248 -4.22 -19.28 16.95
CA ARG A 248 -5.24 -18.64 16.10
C ARG A 248 -4.67 -17.44 15.34
N ALA A 249 -5.23 -17.17 14.16
CA ALA A 249 -4.91 -15.99 13.38
C ALA A 249 -6.10 -15.60 12.48
N PRO A 250 -6.31 -14.30 12.19
CA PRO A 250 -7.36 -13.83 11.29
C PRO A 250 -7.01 -14.10 9.82
N TYR A 251 -7.99 -14.47 9.02
CA TYR A 251 -7.88 -14.53 7.56
C TYR A 251 -7.80 -13.13 6.95
N ALA A 252 -7.24 -13.04 5.75
CA ALA A 252 -7.35 -11.85 4.93
C ALA A 252 -8.83 -11.61 4.57
N ASN A 253 -9.29 -10.37 4.78
CA ASN A 253 -10.65 -9.97 4.48
C ASN A 253 -10.60 -8.72 3.61
N THR A 254 -10.93 -8.86 2.32
CA THR A 254 -10.95 -7.72 1.40
C THR A 254 -12.30 -7.01 1.45
N VAL A 255 -12.30 -5.72 1.15
CA VAL A 255 -13.50 -4.87 1.17
C VAL A 255 -13.77 -4.25 -0.20
N TYR A 256 -15.02 -3.91 -0.47
CA TYR A 256 -15.44 -3.09 -1.60
C TYR A 256 -16.41 -2.03 -1.09
N ASN A 257 -16.15 -0.74 -1.38
CA ASN A 257 -16.92 0.39 -0.85
C ASN A 257 -17.10 0.36 0.68
N GLY A 258 -16.03 0.01 1.40
CA GLY A 258 -16.03 -0.08 2.87
C GLY A 258 -16.80 -1.29 3.43
N GLN A 259 -17.25 -2.22 2.59
CA GLN A 259 -17.96 -3.43 3.03
C GLN A 259 -17.16 -4.68 2.73
N SER A 260 -17.09 -5.58 3.70
CA SER A 260 -16.52 -6.92 3.55
C SER A 260 -17.25 -7.68 2.46
N VAL A 261 -16.51 -8.23 1.49
CA VAL A 261 -17.07 -9.13 0.45
C VAL A 261 -16.99 -10.61 0.84
N TYR A 262 -16.40 -10.89 2.01
CA TYR A 262 -16.23 -12.21 2.57
C TYR A 262 -17.57 -12.86 2.95
N ASN A 263 -17.80 -14.10 2.50
CA ASN A 263 -19.01 -14.85 2.80
C ASN A 263 -18.74 -16.36 2.98
N PHE A 264 -18.83 -16.83 4.22
CA PHE A 264 -18.71 -18.26 4.57
C PHE A 264 -19.71 -19.20 3.88
N GLN A 265 -20.90 -18.71 3.53
CA GLN A 265 -21.92 -19.51 2.85
C GLN A 265 -21.59 -19.71 1.37
N ASN A 266 -20.82 -18.80 0.80
CA ASN A 266 -20.36 -18.82 -0.59
C ASN A 266 -18.89 -19.24 -0.66
N GLY A 267 -18.47 -20.18 0.20
CA GLY A 267 -17.19 -20.88 0.08
C GLY A 267 -15.94 -20.19 0.64
N ASP A 268 -16.03 -18.99 1.22
CA ASP A 268 -14.89 -18.37 1.90
C ASP A 268 -14.53 -19.06 3.23
N PRO A 269 -13.24 -19.08 3.65
CA PRO A 269 -12.09 -18.38 3.06
C PRO A 269 -11.48 -19.11 1.85
N GLN A 270 -10.97 -18.33 0.90
CA GLN A 270 -10.19 -18.85 -0.22
C GLN A 270 -8.73 -19.14 0.19
N THR A 271 -8.15 -18.31 1.05
CA THR A 271 -6.79 -18.48 1.58
C THR A 271 -6.72 -19.61 2.61
N ARG A 272 -5.50 -20.02 2.97
CA ARG A 272 -5.25 -21.00 4.04
C ARG A 272 -4.20 -20.46 5.00
N ILE A 273 -4.40 -20.69 6.30
CA ILE A 273 -3.41 -20.35 7.32
C ILE A 273 -2.78 -21.62 7.85
N TRP A 274 -1.46 -21.69 7.77
CA TRP A 274 -0.64 -22.72 8.38
C TRP A 274 0.06 -22.17 9.60
N PHE A 275 0.13 -22.97 10.65
CA PHE A 275 0.84 -22.64 11.88
C PHE A 275 2.11 -23.48 11.96
N MET A 276 3.24 -22.82 12.12
CA MET A 276 4.57 -23.43 12.21
C MET A 276 5.04 -23.34 13.66
N LEU A 277 5.28 -24.48 14.32
CA LEU A 277 5.79 -24.56 15.68
C LEU A 277 7.30 -24.78 15.68
N TYR A 278 8.05 -23.86 16.29
CA TYR A 278 9.50 -23.91 16.40
C TYR A 278 9.95 -24.12 17.85
N ALA A 279 11.14 -24.71 18.01
CA ALA A 279 11.93 -24.66 19.23
C ALA A 279 13.16 -23.77 19.04
N GLN A 280 13.51 -23.01 20.07
CA GLN A 280 14.77 -22.25 20.09
C GLN A 280 15.92 -23.15 20.54
N VAL A 281 16.98 -23.21 19.74
CA VAL A 281 18.17 -24.01 19.99
C VAL A 281 19.40 -23.12 19.98
N LEU A 282 20.22 -23.20 21.04
CA LEU A 282 21.47 -22.46 21.12
C LEU A 282 22.46 -22.98 20.05
N GLN A 283 23.01 -22.06 19.25
CA GLN A 283 24.04 -22.39 18.28
C GLN A 283 25.30 -22.91 19.00
N ALA A 284 26.08 -23.78 18.36
CA ALA A 284 27.22 -24.46 18.99
C ALA A 284 28.32 -23.49 19.49
N ASP A 285 28.42 -22.29 18.93
CA ASP A 285 29.30 -21.21 19.38
C ASP A 285 28.74 -20.40 20.55
N SER A 286 27.55 -20.76 21.03
CA SER A 286 26.83 -20.10 22.13
C SER A 286 26.51 -18.63 21.88
N THR A 287 26.53 -18.15 20.64
CA THR A 287 26.33 -16.70 20.37
C THR A 287 24.88 -16.30 20.18
N THR A 288 24.03 -17.21 19.70
CA THR A 288 22.62 -16.91 19.39
C THR A 288 21.79 -18.19 19.37
N ASN A 289 20.49 -18.06 19.64
CA ASN A 289 19.53 -19.12 19.38
C ASN A 289 19.15 -19.16 17.89
N ARG A 290 18.66 -20.32 17.45
CA ARG A 290 18.09 -20.58 16.12
C ARG A 290 16.75 -21.27 16.26
N ASN A 291 15.85 -21.01 15.31
CA ASN A 291 14.54 -21.65 15.27
C ASN A 291 14.62 -22.96 14.49
N VAL A 292 14.34 -24.07 15.17
CA VAL A 292 14.23 -25.40 14.56
C VAL A 292 12.75 -25.76 14.46
N LEU A 293 12.27 -26.04 13.25
CA LEU A 293 10.88 -26.40 13.03
C LEU A 293 10.60 -27.77 13.68
N LEU A 294 9.63 -27.82 14.59
CA LEU A 294 9.17 -29.07 15.19
C LEU A 294 8.03 -29.69 14.39
N ASN A 295 7.05 -28.87 14.01
CA ASN A 295 5.83 -29.32 13.35
C ASN A 295 5.13 -28.16 12.67
N HIS A 296 4.28 -28.44 11.69
CA HIS A 296 3.36 -27.48 11.10
C HIS A 296 1.99 -28.10 10.87
N ARG A 297 0.95 -27.29 11.07
CA ARG A 297 -0.44 -27.75 10.93
C ARG A 297 -1.27 -26.73 10.18
N LEU A 298 -2.14 -27.23 9.30
CA LEU A 298 -3.21 -26.43 8.73
C LEU A 298 -4.18 -25.98 9.82
N GLY A 299 -4.56 -24.71 9.79
CA GLY A 299 -5.61 -24.15 10.61
C GLY A 299 -6.99 -24.55 10.12
N ASN A 300 -7.86 -24.96 11.03
CA ASN A 300 -9.26 -25.15 10.74
C ASN A 300 -9.98 -23.80 10.81
N THR A 301 -10.85 -23.54 9.84
CA THR A 301 -11.70 -22.35 9.83
C THR A 301 -12.67 -22.37 11.02
N ILE A 302 -12.56 -21.38 11.90
CA ILE A 302 -13.43 -21.20 13.06
C ILE A 302 -14.70 -20.49 12.58
N ARG A 303 -15.75 -21.27 12.31
CA ARG A 303 -17.05 -20.73 11.91
C ARG A 303 -17.83 -20.26 13.14
N PRO A 304 -18.45 -19.07 13.12
CA PRO A 304 -19.43 -18.71 14.14
C PRO A 304 -20.50 -19.80 14.19
N ALA A 305 -20.83 -20.31 15.38
CA ALA A 305 -21.91 -21.27 15.50
C ALA A 305 -23.19 -20.66 14.90
N PRO A 306 -23.90 -21.35 14.00
CA PRO A 306 -25.17 -20.84 13.50
C PRO A 306 -26.09 -20.68 14.69
N ASN A 307 -26.41 -19.43 15.02
CA ASN A 307 -27.29 -19.11 16.13
C ASN A 307 -28.68 -19.63 15.75
N LYS A 308 -29.06 -20.82 16.24
CA LYS A 308 -30.29 -21.55 15.85
C LYS A 308 -31.60 -20.77 16.08
N PHE A 309 -31.52 -19.58 16.69
CA PHE A 309 -32.65 -18.74 17.07
C PHE A 309 -32.80 -17.44 16.26
N ILE A 310 -31.90 -17.13 15.33
CA ILE A 310 -32.01 -15.92 14.49
C ILE A 310 -32.36 -16.35 13.05
N LYS A 311 -33.65 -16.29 12.70
CA LYS A 311 -34.18 -16.68 11.37
C LYS A 311 -33.85 -15.69 10.24
N PHE A 312 -33.28 -14.53 10.57
CA PHE A 312 -32.77 -13.56 9.61
C PHE A 312 -31.51 -12.95 10.23
N PRO A 313 -30.29 -13.43 9.90
CA PRO A 313 -29.10 -12.69 10.29
C PRO A 313 -29.22 -11.32 9.63
N ASN A 314 -29.29 -10.27 10.44
CA ASN A 314 -29.14 -8.91 9.92
C ASN A 314 -27.74 -8.86 9.27
N PRO A 315 -27.60 -8.55 7.97
CA PRO A 315 -26.28 -8.52 7.31
C PRO A 315 -25.31 -7.55 7.97
N GLN A 316 -25.82 -6.58 8.73
CA GLN A 316 -25.05 -5.64 9.54
C GLN A 316 -24.58 -6.19 10.90
N HIS A 317 -25.04 -7.38 11.32
CA HIS A 317 -24.71 -8.00 12.62
C HIS A 317 -24.43 -9.50 12.53
N SER A 318 -23.87 -9.98 11.41
CA SER A 318 -23.35 -11.35 11.31
C SER A 318 -22.02 -11.44 12.05
N SER A 319 -22.05 -11.57 13.38
CA SER A 319 -20.90 -11.70 14.29
C SER A 319 -19.66 -10.86 13.90
N ASP A 320 -19.48 -9.71 14.55
CA ASP A 320 -18.35 -8.77 14.46
C ASP A 320 -16.94 -9.36 14.78
N ARG A 321 -16.67 -10.62 14.45
CA ARG A 321 -15.36 -11.23 14.55
C ARG A 321 -14.89 -11.55 13.16
N ASP A 322 -13.75 -10.97 12.80
CA ASP A 322 -13.02 -11.33 11.60
C ASP A 322 -12.90 -12.85 11.49
N PRO A 323 -13.05 -13.42 10.27
CA PRO A 323 -12.88 -14.83 10.06
C PRO A 323 -11.52 -15.31 10.58
N GLN A 324 -11.47 -16.39 11.36
CA GLN A 324 -10.22 -16.89 11.96
C GLN A 324 -9.92 -18.34 11.58
N ALA A 325 -8.63 -18.66 11.48
CA ALA A 325 -8.13 -20.02 11.49
C ALA A 325 -7.62 -20.38 12.88
N GLY A 326 -7.72 -21.64 13.27
CA GLY A 326 -7.07 -22.14 14.48
C GLY A 326 -6.77 -23.62 14.47
N THR A 327 -5.77 -24.01 15.24
CA THR A 327 -5.40 -25.42 15.45
C THR A 327 -4.70 -25.57 16.80
N GLU A 328 -4.35 -26.79 17.16
CA GLU A 328 -3.66 -27.09 18.41
C GLU A 328 -2.46 -28.00 18.18
N PHE A 329 -1.41 -27.86 18.98
CA PHE A 329 -0.30 -28.81 19.04
C PHE A 329 -0.40 -29.56 20.37
N PRO A 330 -0.71 -30.88 20.36
CA PRO A 330 -0.76 -31.66 21.59
C PRO A 330 0.58 -31.66 22.32
N GLN A 331 0.56 -31.41 23.63
CA GLN A 331 1.77 -31.27 24.45
C GLN A 331 2.61 -32.56 24.46
N THR A 332 1.96 -33.72 24.35
CA THR A 332 2.62 -35.03 24.20
C THR A 332 3.45 -35.08 22.92
N ASN A 333 2.86 -34.69 21.78
CA ASN A 333 3.56 -34.70 20.50
C ASN A 333 4.73 -33.71 20.48
N VAL A 334 4.57 -32.54 21.11
CA VAL A 334 5.67 -31.57 21.25
C VAL A 334 6.81 -32.17 22.07
N ALA A 335 6.52 -32.82 23.20
CA ALA A 335 7.53 -33.46 24.04
C ALA A 335 8.25 -34.61 23.29
N ASP A 336 7.52 -35.41 22.53
CA ASP A 336 8.09 -36.49 21.72
C ASP A 336 9.01 -35.97 20.62
N LEU A 337 8.62 -34.88 19.93
CA LEU A 337 9.44 -34.24 18.90
C LEU A 337 10.71 -33.60 19.49
N LEU A 338 10.61 -32.92 20.63
CA LEU A 338 11.77 -32.38 21.34
C LEU A 338 12.72 -33.52 21.72
N LYS A 339 12.20 -34.60 22.30
CA LYS A 339 12.99 -35.78 22.67
C LYS A 339 13.65 -36.44 21.46
N LEU A 340 12.94 -36.56 20.35
CA LEU A 340 13.47 -37.11 19.09
C LEU A 340 14.66 -36.29 18.57
N LEU A 341 14.61 -34.96 18.72
CA LEU A 341 15.68 -34.05 18.35
C LEU A 341 16.76 -33.89 19.44
N GLY A 342 16.65 -34.58 20.58
CA GLY A 342 17.57 -34.46 21.71
C GLY A 342 17.48 -33.12 22.44
N LEU A 343 16.38 -32.38 22.28
CA LEU A 343 16.15 -31.08 22.89
C LEU A 343 15.45 -31.21 24.26
N PRO A 344 15.75 -30.35 25.24
CA PRO A 344 15.05 -30.33 26.53
C PRO A 344 13.55 -30.07 26.36
N THR A 345 12.72 -30.69 27.19
CA THR A 345 11.28 -30.40 27.23
C THR A 345 10.96 -28.98 27.74
N THR A 346 11.95 -28.33 28.36
CA THR A 346 11.92 -26.93 28.80
C THR A 346 12.41 -25.94 27.75
N SER A 347 12.70 -26.39 26.52
CA SER A 347 13.11 -25.50 25.44
C SER A 347 12.04 -24.43 25.21
N SER A 348 12.47 -23.18 24.96
CA SER A 348 11.56 -22.13 24.49
C SER A 348 10.93 -22.57 23.18
N LEU A 349 9.67 -22.20 23.00
CA LEU A 349 8.89 -22.53 21.82
C LEU A 349 8.29 -21.25 21.26
N SER A 350 8.06 -21.24 19.96
CA SER A 350 7.42 -20.11 19.29
C SER A 350 6.58 -20.58 18.11
N VAL A 351 5.56 -19.80 17.76
CA VAL A 351 4.68 -20.09 16.63
C VAL A 351 4.73 -18.97 15.60
N LEU A 352 4.73 -19.34 14.33
CA LEU A 352 4.55 -18.46 13.19
C LEU A 352 3.26 -18.83 12.45
N ALA A 353 2.39 -17.87 12.18
CA ALA A 353 1.28 -18.05 11.26
C ALA A 353 1.69 -17.61 9.86
N VAL A 354 1.33 -18.41 8.85
CA VAL A 354 1.63 -18.14 7.44
C VAL A 354 0.34 -18.29 6.65
N GLU A 355 -0.13 -17.18 6.08
CA GLU A 355 -1.29 -17.19 5.19
C GLU A 355 -0.83 -17.34 3.75
N VAL A 356 -1.34 -18.36 3.06
CA VAL A 356 -1.05 -18.65 1.66
C VAL A 356 -2.28 -18.37 0.81
N LEU A 357 -2.03 -17.84 -0.40
CA LEU A 357 -3.06 -17.66 -1.41
C LEU A 357 -3.65 -19.01 -1.85
N PRO A 358 -4.84 -19.00 -2.47
CA PRO A 358 -5.44 -20.20 -3.04
C PRO A 358 -4.50 -20.88 -4.03
N GLY A 359 -4.76 -22.16 -4.28
CA GLY A 359 -4.00 -22.93 -5.24
C GLY A 359 -4.18 -22.59 -6.70
N PRO A 360 -3.65 -23.43 -7.61
CA PRO A 360 -4.15 -23.38 -8.98
C PRO A 360 -5.67 -23.46 -8.87
N LEU A 361 -6.32 -22.36 -9.25
CA LEU A 361 -7.76 -22.25 -9.29
C LEU A 361 -8.20 -23.42 -10.17
N GLN A 362 -8.81 -24.43 -9.56
CA GLN A 362 -9.50 -25.45 -10.32
C GLN A 362 -10.74 -24.75 -10.87
N PHE A 363 -10.58 -24.00 -11.96
CA PHE A 363 -11.69 -23.69 -12.83
C PHE A 363 -12.21 -25.05 -13.29
N PRO A 364 -13.42 -25.47 -12.93
CA PRO A 364 -13.95 -26.69 -13.48
C PRO A 364 -13.99 -26.51 -15.00
N PRO A 365 -13.53 -27.48 -15.79
CA PRO A 365 -13.94 -27.53 -17.18
C PRO A 365 -15.46 -27.71 -17.16
N ASP A 366 -16.19 -26.72 -17.65
CA ASP A 366 -17.63 -26.77 -17.91
C ASP A 366 -18.60 -26.98 -16.73
N THR A 367 -18.47 -26.23 -15.62
CA THR A 367 -19.61 -26.09 -14.69
C THR A 367 -20.46 -24.88 -15.04
N GLN A 368 -21.75 -25.13 -15.31
CA GLN A 368 -22.75 -24.11 -15.59
C GLN A 368 -22.78 -23.01 -14.51
N PRO A 369 -23.07 -21.75 -14.88
CA PRO A 369 -23.26 -20.67 -13.91
C PRO A 369 -24.39 -21.04 -12.94
N GLY A 370 -24.11 -21.08 -11.63
CA GLY A 370 -25.13 -21.20 -10.58
C GLY A 370 -25.12 -22.47 -9.73
N VAL A 371 -24.14 -23.37 -9.86
CA VAL A 371 -23.96 -24.50 -8.93
C VAL A 371 -22.86 -24.16 -7.94
N ALA A 372 -23.25 -23.84 -6.69
CA ALA A 372 -22.30 -23.63 -5.59
C ALA A 372 -21.42 -24.88 -5.42
N GLN A 373 -20.10 -24.71 -5.56
CA GLN A 373 -19.17 -25.77 -5.21
C GLN A 373 -19.18 -25.98 -3.69
N PRO A 374 -18.94 -27.21 -3.21
CA PRO A 374 -18.68 -27.41 -1.79
C PRO A 374 -17.46 -26.56 -1.40
N PRO A 375 -17.46 -25.95 -0.19
CA PRO A 375 -16.36 -25.13 0.27
C PRO A 375 -15.04 -25.91 0.15
N PRO A 376 -13.93 -25.23 -0.16
CA PRO A 376 -12.63 -25.86 -0.44
C PRO A 376 -11.99 -26.58 0.78
N ASP A 377 -12.75 -26.82 1.85
CA ASP A 377 -12.39 -27.70 2.97
C ASP A 377 -12.47 -29.19 2.61
N ALA A 378 -13.08 -29.59 1.49
CA ALA A 378 -13.48 -30.99 1.27
C ALA A 378 -12.49 -31.88 0.47
N THR A 379 -11.42 -31.35 -0.15
CA THR A 379 -10.57 -32.16 -1.07
C THR A 379 -9.05 -32.02 -0.93
N THR A 380 -8.53 -31.31 0.09
CA THR A 380 -7.07 -31.07 0.25
C THR A 380 -6.39 -32.01 1.27
N THR A 381 -6.85 -33.25 1.42
CA THR A 381 -6.09 -34.26 2.18
C THR A 381 -4.75 -34.52 1.47
N GLY A 382 -3.67 -33.91 1.98
CA GLY A 382 -2.31 -34.08 1.47
C GLY A 382 -1.63 -32.84 0.88
N GLU A 383 -2.22 -31.65 0.94
CA GLU A 383 -1.50 -30.41 0.60
C GLU A 383 -0.50 -30.03 1.70
N ASP A 384 0.72 -29.63 1.34
CA ASP A 384 1.77 -29.20 2.27
C ASP A 384 2.66 -28.10 1.66
N PRO A 385 2.12 -26.87 1.46
CA PRO A 385 2.77 -25.81 0.71
C PRO A 385 3.94 -25.15 1.43
N LEU A 386 4.17 -25.48 2.70
CA LEU A 386 5.28 -24.99 3.52
C LEU A 386 6.26 -26.09 3.92
N GLY A 387 6.02 -27.33 3.51
CA GLY A 387 6.92 -28.47 3.63
C GLY A 387 7.23 -29.05 2.25
N ALA A 388 6.66 -30.22 1.95
CA ALA A 388 6.99 -30.98 0.72
C ALA A 388 6.69 -30.23 -0.60
N GLN A 389 5.81 -29.23 -0.56
CA GLN A 389 5.37 -28.44 -1.72
C GLN A 389 5.81 -26.97 -1.61
N LEU A 390 6.90 -26.69 -0.89
CA LEU A 390 7.42 -25.33 -0.75
C LEU A 390 7.64 -24.66 -2.11
N GLY A 391 7.09 -23.46 -2.26
CA GLY A 391 7.15 -22.69 -3.50
C GLY A 391 6.01 -22.96 -4.50
N LEU A 392 5.14 -23.94 -4.26
CA LEU A 392 3.96 -24.19 -5.11
C LEU A 392 2.79 -23.24 -4.81
N ARG A 393 2.79 -22.59 -3.65
CA ARG A 393 1.84 -21.55 -3.25
C ARG A 393 2.57 -20.25 -2.99
N ARG A 394 1.93 -19.13 -3.31
CA ARG A 394 2.41 -17.80 -2.91
C ARG A 394 1.97 -17.52 -1.48
N VAL A 395 2.93 -17.09 -0.65
CA VAL A 395 2.65 -16.54 0.68
C VAL A 395 2.01 -15.16 0.49
N LEU A 396 0.86 -14.94 1.10
CA LEU A 396 0.21 -13.63 1.17
C LEU A 396 0.88 -12.78 2.24
N ARG A 397 0.99 -13.33 3.45
CA ARG A 397 1.61 -12.66 4.60
C ARG A 397 2.00 -13.65 5.69
N THR A 398 2.90 -13.21 6.55
CA THR A 398 3.39 -13.96 7.72
C THR A 398 3.22 -13.13 8.98
N SER A 399 2.94 -13.79 10.11
CA SER A 399 3.00 -13.11 11.40
C SER A 399 4.45 -12.85 11.81
N PRO A 400 4.69 -12.00 12.81
CA PRO A 400 5.89 -12.11 13.63
C PRO A 400 5.93 -13.47 14.32
N LEU A 401 7.12 -13.84 14.79
CA LEU A 401 7.29 -14.99 15.67
C LEU A 401 6.67 -14.68 17.03
N THR A 402 5.70 -15.48 17.47
CA THR A 402 5.04 -15.32 18.76
C THR A 402 5.57 -16.37 19.74
N ASN A 403 6.10 -15.92 20.88
CA ASN A 403 6.56 -16.82 21.94
C ASN A 403 5.38 -17.62 22.51
N VAL A 404 5.57 -18.91 22.74
CA VAL A 404 4.60 -19.75 23.43
C VAL A 404 4.74 -19.51 24.95
N PRO A 405 3.69 -19.06 25.64
CA PRO A 405 3.76 -18.79 27.07
C PRO A 405 4.03 -20.07 27.89
N SER A 406 4.51 -19.88 29.13
CA SER A 406 4.54 -20.95 30.13
C SER A 406 3.11 -21.43 30.44
N ILE A 407 3.00 -22.67 30.91
CA ILE A 407 1.72 -23.19 31.44
C ILE A 407 1.40 -22.42 32.72
N CYS A 408 0.24 -21.78 32.78
CA CYS A 408 -0.26 -21.11 33.98
C CYS A 408 -0.71 -22.10 35.06
#